data_AF-A0A7H8PYB3-F1
#
_entry.id   AF-A0A7H8PYB3-F1
#
_cell.length_a   1.000
_cell.length_b   1.000
_cell.length_c   1.000
_cell.angle_alpha   90.00
_cell.angle_beta   90.00
_cell.angle_gamma   90.00
#
_symmetry.space_group_name_H-M   'P 1'
#
loop_
_entity.id
_entity.type
_entity.pdbx_description
1 polymer ?
#
loop_
_entity_poly.entity_id
_entity_poly.type
_entity_poly.pdbx_seq_one_letter_code
_entity_poly.pdbx_strand_id
1 'polypeptide(L)'
;MVSTRRWLPLAWCVLTALLSGSAYWYARASFAEDLSRQLQQQLPQRLALALQNRLANNGPQPWVIEQLERDLASLPAAGHLPLLQHCRARVEQLISESAVPPSSRGEDLVVDWHIGDGDLQERTRFSLDCNTNWPLLLVSQGALALLLIGCVWLWPAPLSSARRLQIRALLGEGVEPRLARRLSARLEQFNALQRELFAKLRGLPGLTLEPLFDWLAKPEVATMDPQQMPWLYLALRNGIEGPQDLDRALAIALAPAHLQFDCRQLQVIVHGVPIALAKTPFFYFLWYARRRLAGDGWYLNPPTSRPDRDGAGPLIASMEELGGHNKSINDLRAHGLRAKTLDQNRNKIRDELVSALGEALAEPYLFESRRDMKSGRYSYRIALDAGRVQVFSP
;
A
#
# COMPACT_ATOMS: atom_id res chain seq x y z
N MET A 1 10.35 -2.04 -1.86
CA MET A 1 11.15 -0.98 -2.54
C MET A 1 12.46 -1.48 -3.19
N VAL A 2 12.75 -2.80 -3.29
CA VAL A 2 14.04 -3.31 -3.83
C VAL A 2 14.05 -3.47 -5.36
N SER A 3 12.89 -3.54 -6.02
CA SER A 3 12.78 -3.81 -7.46
C SER A 3 13.17 -2.64 -8.37
N THR A 4 13.02 -1.39 -7.91
CA THR A 4 13.26 -0.20 -8.75
C THR A 4 14.73 0.09 -9.04
N ARG A 5 15.67 -0.52 -8.29
CA ARG A 5 17.11 -0.22 -8.43
C ARG A 5 17.79 -0.95 -9.60
N ARG A 6 17.22 -2.03 -10.11
CA ARG A 6 17.82 -2.85 -11.19
C ARG A 6 17.72 -2.20 -12.57
N TRP A 7 16.80 -1.26 -12.77
CA TRP A 7 16.58 -0.62 -14.07
C TRP A 7 17.46 0.61 -14.33
N LEU A 8 18.11 1.16 -13.29
CA LEU A 8 18.96 2.35 -13.40
C LEU A 8 20.12 2.21 -14.41
N PRO A 9 20.92 1.13 -14.44
CA PRO A 9 21.99 1.01 -15.43
C PRO A 9 21.44 0.87 -16.85
N LEU A 10 20.31 0.17 -17.03
CA LEU A 10 19.69 0.00 -18.34
C LEU A 10 19.11 1.33 -18.85
N ALA A 11 18.44 2.09 -17.97
CA ALA A 11 17.95 3.42 -18.28
C ALA A 11 19.10 4.37 -18.65
N TRP A 12 20.23 4.31 -17.93
CA TRP A 12 21.41 5.11 -18.23
C TRP A 12 22.01 4.75 -19.61
N CYS A 13 22.17 3.47 -19.92
CA CYS A 13 22.67 3.04 -21.23
C CYS A 13 21.76 3.49 -22.37
N VAL A 14 20.44 3.31 -22.23
CA VAL A 14 19.45 3.73 -23.24
C VAL A 14 19.48 5.24 -23.43
N LEU A 15 19.49 6.02 -22.34
CA LEU A 15 19.51 7.47 -22.42
C LEU A 15 20.83 7.98 -23.04
N THR A 16 21.96 7.38 -22.68
CA THR A 16 23.27 7.71 -23.26
C THR A 16 23.29 7.43 -24.75
N ALA A 17 22.74 6.30 -25.19
CA ALA A 17 22.66 5.95 -26.60
C ALA A 17 21.78 6.93 -27.40
N LEU A 18 20.60 7.28 -26.87
CA LEU A 18 19.69 8.25 -27.50
C LEU A 18 20.31 9.64 -27.58
N LEU A 19 20.89 10.13 -26.48
CA LEU A 19 21.56 11.43 -26.44
C LEU A 19 22.76 11.47 -27.39
N SER A 20 23.60 10.43 -27.40
CA SER A 20 24.74 10.32 -28.32
C SER A 20 24.30 10.32 -29.78
N GLY A 21 23.24 9.57 -30.12
CA GLY A 21 22.67 9.56 -31.47
C GLY A 21 22.17 10.94 -31.90
N SER A 22 21.43 11.63 -31.02
CA SER A 22 20.94 12.98 -31.30
C SER A 22 22.06 14.02 -31.45
N ALA A 23 23.08 13.96 -30.58
CA ALA A 23 24.21 14.88 -30.62
C ALA A 23 25.09 14.66 -31.86
N TYR A 24 25.30 13.40 -32.26
CA TYR A 24 25.98 13.06 -33.50
C TYR A 24 25.23 13.59 -34.72
N TRP A 25 23.92 13.33 -34.80
CA TRP A 25 23.09 13.78 -35.91
C TRP A 25 23.08 15.32 -36.02
N TYR A 26 22.90 16.01 -34.90
CA TYR A 26 22.91 17.47 -34.86
C TYR A 26 24.27 18.05 -35.26
N ALA A 27 25.38 17.50 -34.76
CA ALA A 27 26.74 17.94 -35.12
C ALA A 27 27.01 17.76 -36.62
N ARG A 28 26.61 16.62 -37.21
CA ARG A 28 26.78 16.36 -38.64
C ARG A 28 25.90 17.27 -39.51
N ALA A 29 24.64 17.45 -39.15
CA ALA A 29 23.72 18.31 -39.88
C ALA A 29 24.17 19.78 -39.85
N SER A 30 24.55 20.29 -38.67
CA SER A 30 25.07 21.66 -38.52
C SER A 30 26.35 21.89 -39.32
N PHE A 31 27.27 20.91 -39.35
CA PHE A 31 28.49 21.01 -40.15
C PHE A 31 28.20 20.96 -41.66
N ALA A 32 27.31 20.08 -42.09
CA ALA A 32 26.92 19.98 -43.50
C ALA A 32 26.27 21.27 -44.01
N GLU A 33 25.43 21.90 -43.19
CA GLU A 33 24.81 23.19 -43.52
C GLU A 33 25.83 24.33 -43.63
N ASP A 34 26.77 24.41 -42.68
CA ASP A 34 27.82 25.44 -42.71
C ASP A 34 28.77 25.26 -43.91
N LEU A 35 29.20 24.02 -44.16
CA LEU A 35 30.03 23.69 -45.32
C LEU A 35 29.30 23.96 -46.64
N SER A 36 28.00 23.66 -46.71
CA SER A 36 27.18 23.94 -47.90
C SER A 36 27.15 25.43 -48.20
N ARG A 37 26.91 26.26 -47.18
CA ARG A 37 26.95 27.73 -47.32
C ARG A 37 28.31 28.23 -47.77
N GLN A 38 29.41 27.71 -47.19
CA GLN A 38 30.77 28.11 -47.57
C GLN A 38 31.10 27.72 -49.01
N LEU A 39 30.78 26.49 -49.41
CA LEU A 39 31.01 26.01 -50.78
C LEU A 39 30.15 26.79 -51.79
N GLN A 40 28.89 27.06 -51.48
CA GLN A 40 28.00 27.81 -52.37
C GLN A 40 28.46 29.25 -52.60
N GLN A 41 29.20 29.85 -51.64
CA GLN A 41 29.78 31.19 -51.81
C GLN A 41 31.05 31.19 -52.66
N GLN A 42 31.91 30.17 -52.54
CA GLN A 42 33.27 30.22 -53.11
C GLN A 42 33.46 29.37 -54.36
N LEU A 43 32.73 28.26 -54.46
CA LEU A 43 32.94 27.24 -55.48
C LEU A 43 32.39 27.65 -56.87
N PRO A 44 31.19 28.26 -57.00
CA PRO A 44 30.63 28.58 -58.33
C PRO A 44 31.54 29.46 -59.19
N GLN A 45 32.11 30.52 -58.61
CA GLN A 45 32.99 31.45 -59.33
C GLN A 45 34.28 30.77 -59.78
N ARG A 46 34.89 29.95 -58.91
CA ARG A 46 36.14 29.25 -59.23
C ARG A 46 35.95 28.13 -60.24
N LEU A 47 34.84 27.40 -60.13
CA LEU A 47 34.53 26.28 -61.01
C LEU A 47 34.16 26.76 -62.42
N ALA A 48 33.39 27.85 -62.53
CA ALA A 48 33.09 28.50 -63.81
C ALA A 48 34.37 28.95 -64.54
N LEU A 49 35.31 29.62 -63.84
CA LEU A 49 36.59 30.04 -64.41
C LEU A 49 37.50 28.86 -64.82
N ALA A 50 37.51 27.78 -64.02
CA ALA A 50 38.33 26.60 -64.28
C ALA A 50 37.83 25.80 -65.48
N LEU A 51 36.51 25.74 -65.69
CA LEU A 51 35.90 25.00 -66.79
C LEU A 51 35.79 25.82 -68.08
N GLN A 52 35.51 27.13 -68.02
CA GLN A 52 35.46 28.01 -69.20
C GLN A 52 36.79 28.03 -69.97
N ASN A 53 37.92 28.04 -69.29
CA ASN A 53 39.24 28.07 -69.93
C ASN A 53 39.69 26.71 -70.53
N ARG A 54 39.00 25.59 -70.23
CA ARG A 54 39.48 24.24 -70.56
C ARG A 54 38.50 23.36 -71.35
N LEU A 55 37.28 23.81 -71.63
CA LEU A 55 36.30 23.11 -72.47
C LEU A 55 36.68 23.05 -73.98
N ALA A 56 37.73 23.74 -74.42
CA ALA A 56 38.14 23.78 -75.83
C ALA A 56 38.86 22.51 -76.33
N ASN A 57 39.32 21.62 -75.44
CA ASN A 57 39.96 20.35 -75.80
C ASN A 57 39.40 19.24 -74.89
N ASN A 58 38.80 18.19 -75.46
CA ASN A 58 38.16 17.08 -74.74
C ASN A 58 39.04 16.44 -73.63
N GLY A 59 38.96 17.00 -72.41
CA GLY A 59 39.57 16.49 -71.17
C GLY A 59 40.25 17.61 -70.37
N PRO A 60 39.75 17.95 -69.15
CA PRO A 60 40.20 17.22 -67.97
C PRO A 60 39.22 17.28 -66.77
N GLN A 61 38.01 16.69 -66.86
CA GLN A 61 37.15 16.49 -65.68
C GLN A 61 37.84 15.75 -64.51
N PRO A 62 38.69 14.73 -64.75
CA PRO A 62 39.36 14.00 -63.67
C PRO A 62 40.31 14.88 -62.83
N TRP A 63 40.97 15.86 -63.46
CA TRP A 63 41.91 16.75 -62.76
C TRP A 63 41.19 17.73 -61.83
N VAL A 64 40.03 18.25 -62.24
CA VAL A 64 39.21 19.14 -61.39
C VAL A 64 38.67 18.36 -60.19
N ILE A 65 38.22 17.12 -60.42
CA ILE A 65 37.79 16.21 -59.34
C ILE A 65 38.94 15.95 -58.38
N GLU A 66 40.12 15.56 -58.89
CA GLU A 66 41.28 15.27 -58.04
C GLU A 66 41.74 16.48 -57.22
N GLN A 67 41.73 17.67 -57.82
CA GLN A 67 42.11 18.89 -57.11
C GLN A 67 41.06 19.29 -56.05
N LEU A 68 39.77 19.18 -56.36
CA LEU A 68 38.70 19.41 -55.38
C LEU A 68 38.77 18.40 -54.25
N GLU A 69 39.00 17.12 -54.53
CA GLU A 69 39.14 16.09 -53.49
C GLU A 69 40.37 16.33 -52.61
N ARG A 70 41.48 16.83 -53.17
CA ARG A 70 42.65 17.23 -52.36
C ARG A 70 42.34 18.42 -51.46
N ASP A 71 41.68 19.45 -51.99
CA ASP A 71 41.34 20.65 -51.23
C ASP A 71 40.27 20.33 -50.14
N LEU A 72 39.43 19.34 -50.38
CA LEU A 72 38.37 18.87 -49.48
C LEU A 72 38.78 17.65 -48.62
N ALA A 73 40.04 17.20 -48.70
CA ALA A 73 40.53 16.02 -48.00
C ALA A 73 40.62 16.21 -46.48
N SER A 74 40.86 17.44 -46.04
CA SER A 74 41.00 17.79 -44.62
C SER A 74 40.26 19.09 -44.30
N LEU A 75 38.97 18.96 -44.03
CA LEU A 75 38.16 20.08 -43.55
C LEU A 75 38.24 20.12 -42.02
N PRO A 76 38.74 21.23 -41.43
CA PRO A 76 38.65 21.41 -39.99
C PRO A 76 37.17 21.47 -39.61
N ALA A 77 36.73 20.58 -38.73
CA ALA A 77 35.35 20.54 -38.29
C ALA A 77 35.07 21.73 -37.35
N ALA A 78 34.84 22.91 -37.91
CA ALA A 78 34.47 24.12 -37.19
C ALA A 78 32.94 24.16 -36.95
N GLY A 79 32.42 23.19 -36.21
CA GLY A 79 31.02 23.19 -35.77
C GLY A 79 30.84 23.82 -34.39
N HIS A 80 29.60 24.17 -34.03
CA HIS A 80 29.27 24.65 -32.68
C HIS A 80 29.56 23.62 -31.56
N LEU A 81 29.76 22.35 -31.92
CA LEU A 81 30.12 21.27 -31.01
C LEU A 81 31.42 20.60 -31.49
N PRO A 82 32.47 20.49 -30.65
CA PRO A 82 33.74 19.87 -31.01
C PRO A 82 33.66 18.34 -30.98
N LEU A 83 32.64 17.76 -31.63
CA LEU A 83 32.37 16.33 -31.65
C LEU A 83 32.96 15.64 -32.89
N LEU A 84 33.14 16.38 -33.98
CA LEU A 84 33.76 15.92 -35.21
C LEU A 84 35.23 16.37 -35.21
N GLN A 85 36.16 15.50 -35.58
CA GLN A 85 37.60 15.83 -35.60
C GLN A 85 38.05 16.28 -36.99
N HIS A 86 37.86 15.41 -37.97
CA HIS A 86 38.26 15.63 -39.36
C HIS A 86 37.13 15.17 -40.26
N CYS A 87 36.72 16.03 -41.17
CA CYS A 87 35.77 15.67 -42.22
C CYS A 87 36.48 15.71 -43.58
N ARG A 88 36.11 14.78 -44.45
CA ARG A 88 36.48 14.79 -45.86
C ARG A 88 35.21 14.86 -46.70
N ALA A 89 35.23 15.68 -47.74
CA ALA A 89 34.18 15.68 -48.75
C ALA A 89 34.71 15.04 -50.03
N ARG A 90 33.95 14.12 -50.61
CA ARG A 90 34.29 13.45 -51.88
C ARG A 90 33.34 13.89 -52.97
N VAL A 91 33.85 14.13 -54.17
CA VAL A 91 33.02 14.55 -55.30
C VAL A 91 32.37 13.30 -55.88
N GLU A 92 31.06 13.14 -55.70
CA GLU A 92 30.34 12.02 -56.29
C GLU A 92 29.98 12.29 -57.76
N GLN A 93 29.65 13.55 -58.06
CA GLN A 93 29.23 13.95 -59.40
C GLN A 93 29.57 15.43 -59.62
N LEU A 94 30.32 15.75 -60.68
CA LEU A 94 30.77 17.12 -60.98
C LEU A 94 29.74 17.94 -61.77
N ILE A 95 29.13 17.33 -62.79
CA ILE A 95 28.14 17.91 -63.72
C ILE A 95 26.98 16.91 -63.82
N SER A 96 25.74 17.39 -63.73
CA SER A 96 24.55 16.53 -63.74
C SER A 96 23.47 17.14 -64.61
N GLU A 97 23.29 16.59 -65.82
CA GLU A 97 22.26 17.02 -66.78
C GLU A 97 20.82 16.65 -66.35
N SER A 98 20.65 15.88 -65.28
CA SER A 98 19.33 15.41 -64.84
C SER A 98 18.98 15.87 -63.42
N ALA A 99 17.76 16.38 -63.26
CA ALA A 99 17.10 16.64 -61.98
C ALA A 99 16.80 15.31 -61.27
N VAL A 100 17.81 14.67 -60.71
CA VAL A 100 17.63 13.50 -59.83
C VAL A 100 17.01 14.02 -58.51
N PRO A 101 15.97 13.35 -57.96
CA PRO A 101 15.31 13.76 -56.72
C PRO A 101 16.29 13.87 -55.55
N PRO A 102 16.02 14.75 -54.57
CA PRO A 102 16.86 14.87 -53.38
C PRO A 102 16.99 13.49 -52.72
N SER A 103 18.22 13.02 -52.54
CA SER A 103 18.50 11.81 -51.81
C SER A 103 17.98 11.97 -50.38
N SER A 104 17.22 10.98 -49.92
CA SER A 104 16.59 10.97 -48.59
C SER A 104 17.54 10.66 -47.44
N ARG A 105 18.83 10.46 -47.75
CA ARG A 105 19.92 10.42 -46.77
C ARG A 105 20.59 11.78 -46.84
N GLY A 106 20.46 12.59 -45.79
CA GLY A 106 21.11 13.91 -45.64
C GLY A 106 22.64 13.81 -45.51
N GLU A 107 23.26 13.05 -46.40
CA GLU A 107 24.69 12.79 -46.52
C GLU A 107 25.29 13.47 -47.76
N ASP A 108 24.42 13.92 -48.68
CA ASP A 108 24.82 14.52 -49.95
C ASP A 108 24.67 16.04 -49.87
N LEU A 109 25.79 16.73 -50.03
CA LEU A 109 25.85 18.18 -50.13
C LEU A 109 25.80 18.56 -51.61
N VAL A 110 24.82 19.38 -51.97
CA VAL A 110 24.59 19.82 -53.35
C VAL A 110 24.98 21.29 -53.48
N VAL A 111 25.83 21.59 -54.46
CA VAL A 111 26.20 22.96 -54.81
C VAL A 111 25.72 23.27 -56.22
N ASP A 112 24.86 24.28 -56.34
CA ASP A 112 24.35 24.77 -57.62
C ASP A 112 25.29 25.86 -58.19
N TRP A 113 25.58 25.81 -59.48
CA TRP A 113 26.40 26.79 -60.20
C TRP A 113 26.02 26.88 -61.68
N HIS A 114 26.52 27.87 -62.42
CA HIS A 114 26.18 28.10 -63.84
C HIS A 114 27.44 28.23 -64.71
N ILE A 115 27.36 27.79 -65.97
CA ILE A 115 28.42 27.94 -66.99
C ILE A 115 28.02 29.04 -67.98
N GLY A 116 28.66 30.20 -67.89
CA GLY A 116 28.38 31.34 -68.79
C GLY A 116 27.03 32.02 -68.51
N ASP A 117 26.49 32.71 -69.53
CA ASP A 117 25.19 33.42 -69.50
C ASP A 117 23.99 32.50 -69.88
N GLY A 118 24.18 31.18 -69.91
CA GLY A 118 23.12 30.22 -70.21
C GLY A 118 22.22 29.93 -69.01
N ASP A 119 20.95 29.63 -69.27
CA ASP A 119 19.91 29.29 -68.27
C ASP A 119 20.08 27.89 -67.63
N LEU A 120 21.16 27.16 -67.95
CA LEU A 120 21.41 25.81 -67.47
C LEU A 120 22.16 25.86 -66.13
N GLN A 121 21.46 25.48 -65.06
CA GLN A 121 22.06 25.25 -63.74
C GLN A 121 22.70 23.86 -63.68
N GLU A 122 23.99 23.84 -63.38
CA GLU A 122 24.75 22.64 -63.10
C GLU A 122 24.83 22.39 -61.59
N ARG A 123 24.91 21.10 -61.23
CA ARG A 123 24.98 20.67 -59.82
C ARG A 123 26.18 19.79 -59.58
N THR A 124 26.95 20.13 -58.56
CA THR A 124 28.01 19.28 -58.02
C THR A 124 27.55 18.64 -56.72
N ARG A 125 27.70 17.32 -56.61
CA ARG A 125 27.39 16.54 -55.41
C ARG A 125 28.64 16.14 -54.66
N PHE A 126 28.60 16.31 -53.36
CA PHE A 126 29.65 15.89 -52.45
C PHE A 126 29.08 14.95 -51.38
N SER A 127 29.76 13.84 -51.09
CA SER A 127 29.47 13.04 -49.89
C SER A 127 30.42 13.35 -48.76
N LEU A 128 29.87 13.42 -47.54
CA LEU A 128 30.60 13.79 -46.34
C LEU A 128 30.93 12.58 -45.47
N ASP A 129 32.22 12.36 -45.26
CA ASP A 129 32.73 11.35 -44.35
C ASP A 129 33.50 12.03 -43.20
N CYS A 130 32.95 11.92 -42.00
CA CYS A 130 33.46 12.61 -40.81
C CYS A 130 33.91 11.62 -39.75
N ASN A 131 35.15 11.77 -39.28
CA ASN A 131 35.64 11.03 -38.13
C ASN A 131 35.11 11.66 -36.83
N THR A 132 34.38 10.86 -36.06
CA THR A 132 33.73 11.28 -34.82
C THR A 132 34.60 10.96 -33.61
N ASN A 133 34.72 11.91 -32.68
CA ASN A 133 35.36 11.68 -31.39
C ASN A 133 34.44 10.88 -30.46
N TRP A 134 34.31 9.57 -30.72
CA TRP A 134 33.45 8.67 -29.96
C TRP A 134 33.68 8.72 -28.43
N PRO A 135 34.93 8.74 -27.92
CA PRO A 135 35.17 8.86 -26.49
C PRO A 135 34.57 10.13 -25.90
N LEU A 136 34.76 11.29 -26.55
CA LEU A 136 34.24 12.56 -26.05
C LEU A 136 32.70 12.61 -26.11
N LEU A 137 32.11 12.07 -27.17
CA LEU A 137 30.66 11.96 -27.33
C LEU A 137 30.05 11.10 -26.22
N LEU A 138 30.54 9.88 -26.04
CA LEU A 138 30.02 8.95 -25.04
C LEU A 138 30.21 9.47 -23.61
N VAL A 139 31.35 10.08 -23.29
CA VAL A 139 31.62 10.62 -21.94
C VAL A 139 30.72 11.82 -21.64
N SER A 140 30.61 12.78 -22.57
CA SER A 140 29.79 13.98 -22.37
C SER A 140 28.30 13.65 -22.24
N GLN A 141 27.78 12.79 -23.13
CA GLN A 141 26.37 12.38 -23.09
C GLN A 141 26.09 11.42 -21.93
N GLY A 142 27.05 10.57 -21.56
CA GLY A 142 26.96 9.71 -20.39
C GLY A 142 26.90 10.50 -19.08
N ALA A 143 27.68 11.58 -18.95
CA ALA A 143 27.64 12.48 -17.81
C ALA A 143 26.30 13.24 -17.73
N LEU A 144 25.79 13.74 -18.86
CA LEU A 144 24.47 14.37 -18.92
C LEU A 144 23.36 13.40 -18.52
N ALA A 145 23.43 12.15 -18.99
CA ALA A 145 22.48 11.11 -18.63
C ALA A 145 22.49 10.78 -17.14
N LEU A 146 23.67 10.72 -16.50
CA LEU A 146 23.79 10.56 -15.05
C LEU A 146 23.15 11.71 -14.29
N LEU A 147 23.35 12.95 -14.72
CA LEU A 147 22.74 14.13 -14.09
C LEU A 147 21.21 14.06 -14.16
N LEU A 148 20.64 13.72 -15.32
CA LEU A 148 19.19 13.58 -15.48
C LEU A 148 18.62 12.49 -14.58
N ILE A 149 19.27 11.33 -14.50
CA ILE A 149 18.87 10.25 -13.59
C ILE A 149 18.99 10.70 -12.13
N GLY A 150 20.05 11.42 -11.76
CA GLY A 150 20.24 11.99 -10.44
C GLY A 150 19.12 12.95 -10.04
N CYS A 151 18.70 13.84 -10.95
CA CYS A 151 17.58 14.76 -10.74
C CYS A 151 16.26 14.01 -10.52
N VAL A 152 15.99 12.96 -11.30
CA VAL A 152 14.78 12.12 -11.11
C VAL A 152 14.83 11.37 -9.78
N TRP A 153 16.00 10.92 -9.36
CA TRP A 153 16.17 10.19 -8.10
C TRP A 153 15.98 11.08 -6.87
N LEU A 154 16.37 12.35 -6.97
CA LEU A 154 16.14 13.37 -5.93
C LEU A 154 14.68 13.87 -5.88
N TRP A 155 13.86 13.55 -6.89
CA TRP A 155 12.47 13.95 -6.92
C TRP A 155 11.65 13.12 -5.91
N PRO A 156 10.86 13.75 -5.01
CA PRO A 156 10.01 13.02 -4.10
C PRO A 156 9.03 12.12 -4.87
N ALA A 157 8.99 10.84 -4.50
CA ALA A 157 8.12 9.87 -5.15
C ALA A 157 6.66 10.36 -5.19
N PRO A 158 5.95 10.19 -6.32
CA PRO A 158 4.57 10.63 -6.44
C PRO A 158 3.70 9.93 -5.39
N LEU A 159 2.84 10.69 -4.72
CA LEU A 159 1.91 10.14 -3.72
C LEU A 159 0.97 9.13 -4.39
N SER A 160 0.83 7.96 -3.78
CA SER A 160 -0.12 6.93 -4.23
C SER A 160 -1.54 7.48 -4.26
N SER A 161 -2.41 6.91 -5.10
CA SER A 161 -3.82 7.31 -5.18
C SER A 161 -4.54 7.15 -3.82
N ALA A 162 -4.27 6.04 -3.13
CA ALA A 162 -4.78 5.77 -1.79
C ALA A 162 -4.35 6.83 -0.77
N ARG A 163 -3.07 7.20 -0.77
CA ARG A 163 -2.53 8.23 0.12
C ARG A 163 -3.15 9.60 -0.14
N ARG A 164 -3.38 9.95 -1.41
CA ARG A 164 -4.09 11.18 -1.78
C ARG A 164 -5.53 11.20 -1.26
N LEU A 165 -6.24 10.08 -1.35
CA LEU A 165 -7.60 9.98 -0.82
C LEU A 165 -7.63 10.13 0.71
N GLN A 166 -6.70 9.50 1.42
CA GLN A 166 -6.58 9.63 2.87
C GLN A 166 -6.26 11.06 3.31
N ILE A 167 -5.31 11.72 2.65
CA ILE A 167 -4.99 13.12 2.94
C ILE A 167 -6.23 14.00 2.73
N ARG A 168 -6.99 13.78 1.64
CA ARG A 168 -8.24 14.53 1.41
C ARG A 168 -9.29 14.28 2.49
N ALA A 169 -9.43 13.05 2.98
CA ALA A 169 -10.35 12.72 4.06
C ALA A 169 -9.96 13.45 5.37
N LEU A 170 -8.68 13.42 5.75
CA LEU A 170 -8.17 14.13 6.93
C LEU A 170 -8.34 15.66 6.80
N LEU A 171 -8.07 16.22 5.63
CA LEU A 171 -8.30 17.64 5.37
C LEU A 171 -9.79 18.02 5.47
N GLY A 172 -10.68 17.16 4.99
CA GLY A 172 -12.13 17.34 5.11
C GLY A 172 -12.64 17.35 6.56
N GLU A 173 -11.90 16.70 7.46
CA GLU A 173 -12.13 16.69 8.91
C GLU A 173 -11.47 17.89 9.64
N GLY A 174 -10.88 18.84 8.90
CA GLY A 174 -10.27 20.06 9.46
C GLY A 174 -8.82 19.88 9.98
N VAL A 175 -8.18 18.74 9.69
CA VAL A 175 -6.79 18.49 10.10
C VAL A 175 -5.82 19.37 9.30
N GLU A 176 -4.81 19.95 9.95
CA GLU A 176 -3.80 20.77 9.28
C GLU A 176 -3.08 19.99 8.17
N PRO A 177 -2.80 20.58 6.99
CA PRO A 177 -2.15 19.87 5.87
C PRO A 177 -0.82 19.18 6.20
N ARG A 178 0.00 19.78 7.07
CA ARG A 178 1.28 19.17 7.50
C ARG A 178 1.04 17.92 8.33
N LEU A 179 0.12 18.01 9.29
CA LEU A 179 -0.29 16.90 10.14
C LEU A 179 -0.92 15.78 9.31
N ALA A 180 -1.85 16.10 8.40
CA ALA A 180 -2.49 15.13 7.51
C ALA A 180 -1.47 14.33 6.67
N ARG A 181 -0.42 14.97 6.15
CA ARG A 181 0.66 14.29 5.40
C ARG A 181 1.49 13.36 6.28
N ARG A 182 1.79 13.78 7.52
CA ARG A 182 2.54 12.99 8.51
C ARG A 182 1.73 11.76 8.95
N LEU A 183 0.47 11.96 9.33
CA LEU A 183 -0.44 10.89 9.76
C LEU A 183 -0.66 9.88 8.64
N SER A 184 -0.87 10.35 7.40
CA SER A 184 -1.02 9.46 6.24
C SER A 184 0.25 8.62 5.96
N ALA A 185 1.45 9.16 6.25
CA ALA A 185 2.69 8.36 6.15
C ALA A 185 2.76 7.25 7.22
N ARG A 186 2.30 7.53 8.45
CA ARG A 186 2.21 6.52 9.53
C ARG A 186 1.21 5.42 9.17
N LEU A 187 0.04 5.77 8.61
CA LEU A 187 -0.98 4.79 8.19
C LEU A 187 -0.49 3.81 7.11
N GLU A 188 0.45 4.20 6.25
CA GLU A 188 1.01 3.27 5.26
C GLU A 188 1.80 2.12 5.91
N GLN A 189 2.35 2.35 7.12
CA GLN A 189 3.08 1.33 7.88
C GLN A 189 2.14 0.35 8.60
N PHE A 190 0.90 0.74 8.82
CA PHE A 190 -0.11 -0.08 9.50
C PHE A 190 -0.63 -1.18 8.59
N ASN A 191 -1.00 -2.31 9.18
CA ASN A 191 -1.64 -3.43 8.49
C ASN A 191 -3.12 -3.12 8.17
N ALA A 192 -3.80 -4.04 7.48
CA ALA A 192 -5.20 -3.83 7.07
C ALA A 192 -6.13 -3.60 8.27
N LEU A 193 -5.94 -4.36 9.36
CA LEU A 193 -6.73 -4.28 10.58
C LEU A 193 -6.61 -2.91 11.27
N GLN A 194 -5.38 -2.45 11.50
CA GLN A 194 -5.10 -1.14 12.10
C GLN A 194 -5.69 0.00 11.27
N ARG A 195 -5.69 -0.12 9.93
CA ARG A 195 -6.34 0.88 9.05
C ARG A 195 -7.86 0.85 9.14
N GLU A 196 -8.47 -0.33 9.27
CA GLU A 196 -9.91 -0.45 9.51
C GLU A 196 -10.30 0.18 10.85
N LEU A 197 -9.56 -0.15 11.92
CA LEU A 197 -9.75 0.44 13.24
C LEU A 197 -9.60 1.95 13.20
N PHE A 198 -8.57 2.47 12.54
CA PHE A 198 -8.42 3.91 12.33
C PHE A 198 -9.65 4.52 11.66
N ALA A 199 -10.14 3.91 10.58
CA ALA A 199 -11.29 4.41 9.84
C ALA A 199 -12.56 4.49 10.71
N LYS A 200 -12.75 3.53 11.62
CA LYS A 200 -13.89 3.47 12.54
C LYS A 200 -13.74 4.41 13.76
N LEU A 201 -12.56 4.49 14.34
CA LEU A 201 -12.34 5.18 15.63
C LEU A 201 -12.05 6.68 15.47
N ARG A 202 -11.52 7.12 14.33
CA ARG A 202 -11.11 8.53 14.11
C ARG A 202 -12.21 9.58 14.26
N GLY A 203 -13.48 9.17 14.16
CA GLY A 203 -14.64 10.07 14.28
C GLY A 203 -15.31 10.01 15.65
N LEU A 204 -14.78 9.24 16.61
CA LEU A 204 -15.39 9.11 17.92
C LEU A 204 -15.13 10.36 18.76
N PRO A 205 -16.17 10.94 19.40
CA PRO A 205 -16.01 12.06 20.31
C PRO A 205 -15.11 11.65 21.49
N GLY A 206 -14.34 12.59 22.03
CA GLY A 206 -13.42 12.35 23.15
C GLY A 206 -12.02 11.84 22.75
N LEU A 207 -11.84 11.40 21.49
CA LEU A 207 -10.55 10.89 21.03
C LEU A 207 -9.87 11.85 20.05
N THR A 208 -8.65 12.27 20.38
CA THR A 208 -7.80 13.03 19.45
C THR A 208 -6.98 12.09 18.56
N LEU A 209 -6.56 12.56 17.39
CA LEU A 209 -5.88 11.72 16.41
C LEU A 209 -4.54 11.17 16.93
N GLU A 210 -3.70 11.97 17.60
CA GLU A 210 -2.37 11.51 18.04
C GLU A 210 -2.44 10.33 19.03
N PRO A 211 -3.22 10.37 20.13
CA PRO A 211 -3.40 9.20 21.00
C PRO A 211 -3.98 7.98 20.28
N LEU A 212 -4.88 8.17 19.31
CA LEU A 212 -5.38 7.06 18.49
C LEU A 212 -4.25 6.43 17.69
N PHE A 213 -3.37 7.23 17.08
CA PHE A 213 -2.23 6.72 16.32
C PHE A 213 -1.24 5.96 17.19
N ASP A 214 -0.96 6.48 18.39
CA ASP A 214 -0.04 5.82 19.33
C ASP A 214 -0.65 4.52 19.87
N TRP A 215 -1.96 4.49 20.12
CA TRP A 215 -2.67 3.27 20.47
C TRP A 215 -2.67 2.25 19.33
N LEU A 216 -2.96 2.67 18.10
CA LEU A 216 -2.93 1.78 16.92
C LEU A 216 -1.55 1.20 16.66
N ALA A 217 -0.48 1.93 17.00
CA ALA A 217 0.90 1.47 16.84
C ALA A 217 1.32 0.38 17.83
N LYS A 218 0.49 0.06 18.84
CA LYS A 218 0.75 -1.01 19.80
C LYS A 218 0.86 -2.37 19.10
N PRO A 219 1.86 -3.21 19.46
CA PRO A 219 2.04 -4.51 18.82
C PRO A 219 0.84 -5.43 19.00
N GLU A 220 0.15 -5.33 20.15
CA GLU A 220 -1.01 -6.15 20.46
C GLU A 220 -2.18 -5.86 19.51
N VAL A 221 -2.35 -4.60 19.09
CA VAL A 221 -3.35 -4.21 18.09
C VAL A 221 -3.00 -4.76 16.71
N ALA A 222 -1.71 -4.80 16.38
CA ALA A 222 -1.25 -5.31 15.09
C ALA A 222 -1.47 -6.83 14.95
N THR A 223 -1.42 -7.58 16.06
CA THR A 223 -1.53 -9.05 16.08
C THR A 223 -2.92 -9.56 16.46
N MET A 224 -3.91 -8.68 16.64
CA MET A 224 -5.23 -9.05 17.11
C MET A 224 -5.98 -9.93 16.09
N ASP A 225 -6.63 -10.98 16.58
CA ASP A 225 -7.40 -11.97 15.80
C ASP A 225 -8.78 -11.40 15.42
N PRO A 226 -9.31 -11.69 14.22
CA PRO A 226 -10.72 -11.46 13.89
C PRO A 226 -11.75 -11.83 14.96
N GLN A 227 -11.53 -12.91 15.75
CA GLN A 227 -12.44 -13.31 16.85
C GLN A 227 -12.46 -12.32 18.03
N GLN A 228 -11.43 -11.49 18.18
CA GLN A 228 -11.31 -10.49 19.24
C GLN A 228 -12.02 -9.17 18.89
N MET A 229 -12.31 -8.96 17.59
CA MET A 229 -12.95 -7.73 17.10
C MET A 229 -14.34 -7.47 17.69
N PRO A 230 -15.25 -8.46 17.80
CA PRO A 230 -16.55 -8.23 18.42
C PRO A 230 -16.43 -7.80 19.88
N TRP A 231 -15.46 -8.33 20.64
CA TRP A 231 -15.19 -7.94 22.03
C TRP A 231 -14.67 -6.51 22.14
N LEU A 232 -13.79 -6.10 21.22
CA LEU A 232 -13.33 -4.71 21.14
C LEU A 232 -14.51 -3.77 20.90
N TYR A 233 -15.36 -4.06 19.91
CA TYR A 233 -16.53 -3.23 19.60
C TYR A 233 -17.54 -3.20 20.75
N LEU A 234 -17.73 -4.32 21.45
CA LEU A 234 -18.57 -4.36 22.64
C LEU A 234 -18.05 -3.40 23.72
N ALA A 235 -16.75 -3.45 24.01
CA ALA A 235 -16.14 -2.61 25.03
C ALA A 235 -16.21 -1.10 24.69
N LEU A 236 -16.22 -0.76 23.40
CA LEU A 236 -16.31 0.63 22.92
C LEU A 236 -17.75 1.14 22.76
N ARG A 237 -18.77 0.30 22.96
CA ARG A 237 -20.20 0.64 22.74
C ARG A 237 -20.67 1.83 23.58
N ASN A 238 -20.11 1.99 24.78
CA ASN A 238 -20.51 3.05 25.71
C ASN A 238 -19.80 4.39 25.44
N GLY A 239 -19.01 4.48 24.36
CA GLY A 239 -18.23 5.66 24.02
C GLY A 239 -16.79 5.59 24.55
N ILE A 240 -16.02 6.61 24.22
CA ILE A 240 -14.63 6.78 24.62
C ILE A 240 -14.56 8.18 25.26
N GLU A 241 -14.18 8.25 26.53
CA GLU A 241 -13.93 9.53 27.21
C GLU A 241 -12.44 9.88 27.16
N GLY A 242 -11.56 8.88 27.02
CA GLY A 242 -10.14 9.11 26.77
C GLY A 242 -9.35 7.88 26.36
N PRO A 243 -8.01 8.01 26.23
CA PRO A 243 -7.13 6.93 25.78
C PRO A 243 -7.14 5.69 26.69
N GLN A 244 -7.49 5.86 27.98
CA GLN A 244 -7.59 4.74 28.93
C GLN A 244 -8.72 3.78 28.56
N ASP A 245 -9.80 4.27 27.94
CA ASP A 245 -10.91 3.43 27.49
C ASP A 245 -10.50 2.55 26.31
N LEU A 246 -9.62 3.04 25.44
CA LEU A 246 -9.04 2.23 24.36
C LEU A 246 -8.18 1.08 24.93
N ASP A 247 -7.41 1.37 25.98
CA ASP A 247 -6.58 0.35 26.64
C ASP A 247 -7.42 -0.68 27.37
N ARG A 248 -8.49 -0.23 28.05
CA ARG A 248 -9.47 -1.13 28.66
C ARG A 248 -10.19 -1.99 27.62
N ALA A 249 -10.60 -1.40 26.51
CA ALA A 249 -11.27 -2.12 25.42
C ALA A 249 -10.33 -3.15 24.77
N LEU A 250 -9.06 -2.80 24.59
CA LEU A 250 -8.04 -3.73 24.12
C LEU A 250 -7.84 -4.87 25.11
N ALA A 251 -7.76 -4.58 26.41
CA ALA A 251 -7.62 -5.60 27.45
C ALA A 251 -8.81 -6.58 27.46
N ILE A 252 -10.03 -6.08 27.25
CA ILE A 252 -11.23 -6.93 27.10
C ILE A 252 -11.12 -7.78 25.83
N ALA A 253 -10.73 -7.20 24.69
CA ALA A 253 -10.60 -7.92 23.43
C ALA A 253 -9.55 -9.05 23.48
N LEU A 254 -8.47 -8.83 24.24
CA LEU A 254 -7.37 -9.78 24.40
C LEU A 254 -7.58 -10.77 25.56
N ALA A 255 -8.57 -10.55 26.41
CA ALA A 255 -8.84 -11.42 27.56
C ALA A 255 -9.14 -12.85 27.09
N PRO A 256 -8.77 -13.88 27.87
CA PRO A 256 -9.16 -15.25 27.56
C PRO A 256 -10.68 -15.43 27.68
N ALA A 257 -11.23 -16.37 26.90
CA ALA A 257 -12.64 -16.75 26.92
C ALA A 257 -13.01 -17.54 28.19
N HIS A 258 -12.98 -16.87 29.34
CA HIS A 258 -13.28 -17.42 30.65
C HIS A 258 -14.60 -16.86 31.20
N LEU A 259 -15.24 -17.69 32.03
CA LEU A 259 -16.34 -17.30 32.92
C LEU A 259 -15.83 -17.33 34.35
N GLN A 260 -15.68 -16.15 34.94
CA GLN A 260 -15.18 -16.02 36.31
C GLN A 260 -16.29 -15.56 37.24
N PHE A 261 -16.42 -16.19 38.40
CA PHE A 261 -17.37 -15.80 39.43
C PHE A 261 -16.66 -15.02 40.53
N ASP A 262 -17.03 -13.75 40.71
CA ASP A 262 -16.59 -12.92 41.84
C ASP A 262 -17.67 -12.95 42.91
N CYS A 263 -17.44 -13.79 43.93
CA CYS A 263 -18.40 -13.99 45.02
C CYS A 263 -18.48 -12.80 45.98
N ARG A 264 -17.48 -11.90 46.00
CA ARG A 264 -17.48 -10.71 46.86
C ARG A 264 -18.41 -9.65 46.30
N GLN A 265 -18.37 -9.43 44.99
CA GLN A 265 -19.19 -8.42 44.31
C GLN A 265 -20.50 -8.98 43.72
N LEU A 266 -20.72 -10.30 43.80
CA LEU A 266 -21.88 -10.99 43.22
C LEU A 266 -22.05 -10.71 41.72
N GLN A 267 -20.93 -10.76 41.00
CA GLN A 267 -20.86 -10.53 39.56
C GLN A 267 -20.14 -11.68 38.86
N VAL A 268 -20.39 -11.81 37.57
CA VAL A 268 -19.60 -12.67 36.70
C VAL A 268 -18.73 -11.82 35.79
N ILE A 269 -17.49 -12.23 35.56
CA ILE A 269 -16.59 -11.60 34.60
C ILE A 269 -16.51 -12.54 33.39
N VAL A 270 -17.05 -12.08 32.27
CA VAL A 270 -17.07 -12.82 31.00
C VAL A 270 -16.11 -12.14 30.04
N HIS A 271 -15.04 -12.83 29.66
CA HIS A 271 -14.04 -12.28 28.74
C HIS A 271 -13.49 -10.90 29.20
N GLY A 272 -13.29 -10.74 30.52
CA GLY A 272 -12.87 -9.47 31.13
C GLY A 272 -13.98 -8.43 31.36
N VAL A 273 -15.22 -8.69 30.92
CA VAL A 273 -16.38 -7.80 31.12
C VAL A 273 -17.11 -8.16 32.42
N PRO A 274 -17.14 -7.27 33.43
CA PRO A 274 -17.90 -7.50 34.64
C PRO A 274 -19.41 -7.30 34.40
N ILE A 275 -20.22 -8.27 34.83
CA ILE A 275 -21.68 -8.30 34.69
C ILE A 275 -22.27 -8.59 36.06
N ALA A 276 -22.92 -7.58 36.63
CA ALA A 276 -23.63 -7.71 37.89
C ALA A 276 -24.89 -8.56 37.69
N LEU A 277 -25.10 -9.55 38.56
CA LEU A 277 -26.30 -10.38 38.54
C LEU A 277 -27.10 -10.13 39.82
N ALA A 278 -28.43 -10.26 39.73
CA ALA A 278 -29.24 -10.31 40.94
C ALA A 278 -28.83 -11.51 41.81
N LYS A 279 -28.90 -11.35 43.14
CA LYS A 279 -28.41 -12.34 44.12
C LYS A 279 -28.84 -13.78 43.82
N THR A 280 -30.15 -14.00 43.66
CA THR A 280 -30.67 -15.35 43.44
C THR A 280 -30.17 -15.94 42.11
N PRO A 281 -30.34 -15.31 40.94
CA PRO A 281 -29.70 -15.75 39.70
C PRO A 281 -28.21 -16.06 39.80
N PHE A 282 -27.43 -15.19 40.48
CA PHE A 282 -26.00 -15.42 40.71
C PHE A 282 -25.72 -16.75 41.40
N PHE A 283 -26.40 -17.05 42.51
CA PHE A 283 -26.17 -18.30 43.25
C PHE A 283 -26.58 -19.54 42.47
N TYR A 284 -27.66 -19.46 41.70
CA TYR A 284 -28.03 -20.56 40.80
C TYR A 284 -26.96 -20.77 39.72
N PHE A 285 -26.40 -19.69 39.16
CA PHE A 285 -25.36 -19.80 38.15
C PHE A 285 -24.06 -20.37 38.74
N LEU A 286 -23.65 -19.88 39.91
CA LEU A 286 -22.50 -20.38 40.67
C LEU A 286 -22.66 -21.86 41.03
N TRP A 287 -23.86 -22.29 41.38
CA TRP A 287 -24.15 -23.70 41.67
C TRP A 287 -23.94 -24.58 40.43
N TYR A 288 -24.41 -24.15 39.25
CA TYR A 288 -24.11 -24.86 38.00
C TYR A 288 -22.61 -24.85 37.67
N ALA A 289 -21.90 -23.75 37.94
CA ALA A 289 -20.45 -23.64 37.73
C ALA A 289 -19.67 -24.62 38.63
N ARG A 290 -19.99 -24.70 39.92
CA ARG A 290 -19.38 -25.66 40.85
C ARG A 290 -19.60 -27.11 40.39
N ARG A 291 -20.77 -27.42 39.84
CA ARG A 291 -21.05 -28.74 39.25
C ARG A 291 -20.26 -29.00 37.98
N ARG A 292 -20.09 -27.99 37.13
CA ARG A 292 -19.25 -28.07 35.92
C ARG A 292 -17.78 -28.30 36.28
N LEU A 293 -17.31 -27.74 37.40
CA LEU A 293 -15.96 -27.97 37.92
C LEU A 293 -15.79 -29.35 38.58
N ALA A 294 -16.84 -29.89 39.21
CA ALA A 294 -16.80 -31.18 39.88
C ALA A 294 -16.98 -32.40 38.93
N GLY A 295 -17.37 -32.19 37.67
CA GLY A 295 -17.62 -33.29 36.74
C GLY A 295 -18.21 -32.83 35.40
N ASP A 296 -19.10 -33.64 34.80
CA ASP A 296 -19.68 -33.34 33.49
C ASP A 296 -20.61 -32.11 33.48
N GLY A 297 -21.04 -31.66 34.66
CA GLY A 297 -21.87 -30.49 34.91
C GLY A 297 -23.36 -30.69 34.64
N TRP A 298 -23.80 -31.85 34.17
CA TRP A 298 -25.20 -32.06 33.80
C TRP A 298 -26.10 -32.16 35.03
N TYR A 299 -27.21 -31.43 35.00
CA TYR A 299 -28.29 -31.57 35.96
C TYR A 299 -29.60 -31.86 35.27
N LEU A 300 -30.18 -33.03 35.59
CA LEU A 300 -31.52 -33.39 35.16
C LEU A 300 -32.56 -32.62 35.98
N ASN A 301 -33.42 -31.85 35.31
CA ASN A 301 -34.47 -31.11 36.01
C ASN A 301 -35.36 -32.07 36.83
N PRO A 302 -35.78 -31.68 38.04
CA PRO A 302 -36.71 -32.47 38.84
C PRO A 302 -38.08 -32.59 38.14
N PRO A 303 -38.85 -33.67 38.38
CA PRO A 303 -40.21 -33.76 37.87
C PRO A 303 -41.08 -32.63 38.43
N THR A 304 -42.08 -32.18 37.66
CA THR A 304 -42.99 -31.10 38.10
C THR A 304 -43.72 -31.46 39.40
N SER A 305 -44.01 -32.74 39.62
CA SER A 305 -44.71 -33.25 40.81
C SER A 305 -43.80 -33.53 42.01
N ARG A 306 -42.47 -33.57 41.83
CA ARG A 306 -41.53 -33.94 42.89
C ARG A 306 -40.28 -33.05 42.86
N PRO A 307 -40.22 -32.02 43.72
CA PRO A 307 -39.04 -31.20 43.87
C PRO A 307 -37.83 -31.99 44.37
N ASP A 308 -36.63 -31.54 44.02
CA ASP A 308 -35.37 -32.13 44.47
C ASP A 308 -34.86 -31.40 45.72
N ARG A 309 -35.07 -32.04 46.89
CA ARG A 309 -34.65 -31.48 48.19
C ARG A 309 -33.18 -31.75 48.47
N ASP A 310 -32.68 -32.90 48.06
CA ASP A 310 -31.29 -33.29 48.30
C ASP A 310 -30.34 -32.42 47.48
N GLY A 311 -30.68 -32.17 46.20
CA GLY A 311 -29.95 -31.26 45.32
C GLY A 311 -30.00 -29.79 45.74
N ALA A 312 -30.95 -29.39 46.60
CA ALA A 312 -31.06 -28.02 47.10
C ALA A 312 -30.00 -27.69 48.17
N GLY A 313 -29.50 -28.68 48.91
CA GLY A 313 -28.59 -28.49 50.04
C GLY A 313 -27.34 -27.68 49.71
N PRO A 314 -26.55 -28.04 48.66
CA PRO A 314 -25.36 -27.28 48.28
C PRO A 314 -25.65 -25.83 47.86
N LEU A 315 -26.80 -25.58 47.22
CA LEU A 315 -27.22 -24.22 46.85
C LEU A 315 -27.60 -23.41 48.09
N ILE A 316 -28.36 -24.00 49.02
CA ILE A 316 -28.71 -23.36 50.29
C ILE A 316 -27.45 -22.98 51.07
N ALA A 317 -26.50 -23.92 51.23
CA ALA A 317 -25.25 -23.67 51.93
C ALA A 317 -24.48 -22.50 51.30
N SER A 318 -24.39 -22.47 49.96
CA SER A 318 -23.72 -21.38 49.23
C SER A 318 -24.41 -20.02 49.45
N MET A 319 -25.74 -20.01 49.45
CA MET A 319 -26.53 -18.80 49.70
C MET A 319 -26.40 -18.33 51.15
N GLU A 320 -26.26 -19.22 52.12
CA GLU A 320 -26.07 -18.82 53.52
C GLU A 320 -24.68 -18.27 53.78
N GLU A 321 -23.66 -18.94 53.25
CA GLU A 321 -22.25 -18.56 53.40
C GLU A 321 -21.97 -17.17 52.79
N LEU A 322 -22.53 -16.90 51.62
CA LEU A 322 -22.22 -15.71 50.82
C LEU A 322 -23.30 -14.61 50.86
N GLY A 323 -24.23 -14.66 51.82
CA GLY A 323 -25.20 -13.56 52.05
C GLY A 323 -26.32 -13.44 51.02
N GLY A 324 -26.90 -14.58 50.63
CA GLY A 324 -28.07 -14.72 49.78
C GLY A 324 -29.38 -14.23 50.41
N HIS A 325 -30.46 -14.25 49.61
CA HIS A 325 -31.73 -13.68 50.04
C HIS A 325 -32.51 -14.65 50.96
N ASN A 326 -32.72 -14.28 52.23
CA ASN A 326 -33.37 -15.13 53.24
C ASN A 326 -34.70 -15.75 52.79
N LYS A 327 -35.54 -15.00 52.07
CA LYS A 327 -36.80 -15.54 51.51
C LYS A 327 -36.56 -16.69 50.52
N SER A 328 -35.53 -16.59 49.68
CA SER A 328 -35.19 -17.63 48.70
C SER A 328 -34.60 -18.86 49.37
N ILE A 329 -33.80 -18.66 50.43
CA ILE A 329 -33.25 -19.74 51.26
C ILE A 329 -34.38 -20.51 51.94
N ASN A 330 -35.34 -19.81 52.54
CA ASN A 330 -36.48 -20.43 53.20
C ASN A 330 -37.42 -21.15 52.21
N ASP A 331 -37.67 -20.56 51.02
CA ASP A 331 -38.44 -21.22 49.95
C ASP A 331 -37.76 -22.51 49.49
N LEU A 332 -36.44 -22.49 49.29
CA LEU A 332 -35.64 -23.65 48.92
C LEU A 332 -35.69 -24.76 49.98
N ARG A 333 -35.62 -24.40 51.28
CA ARG A 333 -35.75 -25.36 52.39
C ARG A 333 -37.13 -26.01 52.44
N ALA A 334 -38.19 -25.22 52.28
CA ALA A 334 -39.56 -25.70 52.38
C ALA A 334 -39.96 -26.55 51.15
N HIS A 335 -39.55 -26.13 49.96
CA HIS A 335 -40.09 -26.64 48.70
C HIS A 335 -39.06 -27.36 47.83
N GLY A 336 -37.76 -27.31 48.12
CA GLY A 336 -36.70 -27.89 47.31
C GLY A 336 -36.50 -27.21 45.95
N LEU A 337 -35.62 -27.78 45.11
CA LEU A 337 -35.44 -27.33 43.74
C LEU A 337 -36.64 -27.75 42.88
N ARG A 338 -37.25 -26.76 42.21
CA ARG A 338 -38.39 -26.95 41.29
C ARG A 338 -37.95 -26.64 39.86
N ALA A 339 -38.45 -27.41 38.89
CA ALA A 339 -38.14 -27.21 37.48
C ALA A 339 -38.44 -25.77 37.00
N LYS A 340 -39.59 -25.22 37.41
CA LYS A 340 -40.01 -23.85 37.09
C LYS A 340 -39.04 -22.80 37.66
N THR A 341 -38.58 -22.96 38.90
CA THR A 341 -37.65 -22.02 39.54
C THR A 341 -36.27 -22.05 38.88
N LEU A 342 -35.79 -23.24 38.52
CA LEU A 342 -34.54 -23.37 37.77
C LEU A 342 -34.65 -22.69 36.40
N ASP A 343 -35.77 -22.87 35.71
CA ASP A 343 -36.02 -22.26 34.41
C ASP A 343 -36.05 -20.75 34.47
N GLN A 344 -36.79 -20.19 35.44
CA GLN A 344 -36.84 -18.76 35.67
C GLN A 344 -35.46 -18.15 35.95
N ASN A 345 -34.62 -18.82 36.75
CA ASN A 345 -33.27 -18.32 37.01
C ASN A 345 -32.36 -18.44 35.79
N ARG A 346 -32.43 -19.53 35.02
CA ARG A 346 -31.67 -19.67 33.76
C ARG A 346 -32.05 -18.59 32.74
N ASN A 347 -33.34 -18.29 32.59
CA ASN A 347 -33.81 -17.24 31.70
C ASN A 347 -33.31 -15.86 32.16
N LYS A 348 -33.41 -15.55 33.46
CA LYS A 348 -32.85 -14.30 34.00
C LYS A 348 -31.34 -14.19 33.76
N ILE A 349 -30.57 -15.26 33.97
CA ILE A 349 -29.13 -15.27 33.70
C ILE A 349 -28.87 -15.01 32.21
N ARG A 350 -29.63 -15.66 31.32
CA ARG A 350 -29.54 -15.42 29.88
C ARG A 350 -29.84 -13.96 29.54
N ASP A 351 -30.93 -13.42 30.05
CA ASP A 351 -31.37 -12.05 29.74
C ASP A 351 -30.30 -11.03 30.16
N GLU A 352 -29.71 -11.19 31.36
CA GLU A 352 -28.63 -10.30 31.83
C GLU A 352 -27.35 -10.43 30.97
N LEU A 353 -26.92 -11.66 30.66
CA LEU A 353 -25.73 -11.90 29.83
C LEU A 353 -25.92 -11.38 28.40
N VAL A 354 -27.09 -11.62 27.79
CA VAL A 354 -27.41 -11.16 26.44
C VAL A 354 -27.57 -9.64 26.40
N SER A 355 -28.17 -9.04 27.43
CA SER A 355 -28.26 -7.57 27.55
C SER A 355 -26.88 -6.92 27.59
N ALA A 356 -25.97 -7.50 28.37
CA ALA A 356 -24.61 -7.00 28.53
C ALA A 356 -23.71 -7.25 27.30
N LEU A 357 -23.75 -8.45 26.71
CA LEU A 357 -22.79 -8.91 25.70
C LEU A 357 -23.33 -8.95 24.27
N GLY A 358 -24.65 -9.00 24.11
CA GLY A 358 -25.30 -9.42 22.86
C GLY A 358 -25.38 -10.95 22.73
N GLU A 359 -26.28 -11.42 21.87
CA GLU A 359 -26.62 -12.85 21.77
C GLU A 359 -25.42 -13.72 21.35
N ALA A 360 -24.69 -13.33 20.30
CA ALA A 360 -23.58 -14.10 19.76
C ALA A 360 -22.40 -14.24 20.73
N LEU A 361 -22.09 -13.20 21.52
CA LEU A 361 -20.99 -13.24 22.49
C LEU A 361 -21.39 -13.93 23.79
N ALA A 362 -22.67 -13.89 24.17
CA ALA A 362 -23.17 -14.55 25.36
C ALA A 362 -23.29 -16.07 25.19
N GLU A 363 -23.67 -16.57 24.01
CA GLU A 363 -23.99 -17.97 23.74
C GLU A 363 -23.03 -19.00 24.37
N PRO A 364 -21.70 -18.89 24.23
CA PRO A 364 -20.77 -19.89 24.79
C PRO A 364 -20.80 -19.97 26.33
N TYR A 365 -21.28 -18.93 27.00
CA TYR A 365 -21.34 -18.81 28.45
C TYR A 365 -22.73 -19.15 29.02
N LEU A 366 -23.71 -19.42 28.14
CA LEU A 366 -25.06 -19.79 28.52
C LEU A 366 -25.19 -21.29 28.82
N PHE A 367 -26.42 -21.70 29.13
CA PHE A 367 -26.76 -23.08 29.38
C PHE A 367 -27.02 -23.81 28.05
N GLU A 368 -26.45 -25.01 27.92
CA GLU A 368 -26.90 -25.98 26.92
C GLU A 368 -27.84 -27.01 27.55
N SER A 369 -28.68 -27.61 26.71
CA SER A 369 -29.70 -28.56 27.16
C SER A 369 -29.65 -29.86 26.36
N ARG A 370 -29.97 -30.97 27.02
CA ARG A 370 -30.17 -32.27 26.38
C ARG A 370 -31.41 -32.94 26.92
N ARG A 371 -32.15 -33.65 26.06
CA ARG A 371 -33.31 -34.43 26.48
C ARG A 371 -32.85 -35.81 26.99
N ASP A 372 -33.26 -36.16 28.20
CA ASP A 372 -33.07 -37.49 28.75
C ASP A 372 -34.11 -38.44 28.16
N MET A 373 -33.65 -39.49 27.47
CA MET A 373 -34.54 -40.42 26.76
C MET A 373 -35.34 -41.32 27.71
N LYS A 374 -34.86 -41.54 28.94
CA LYS A 374 -35.55 -42.39 29.92
C LYS A 374 -36.74 -41.70 30.55
N SER A 375 -36.57 -40.43 30.95
CA SER A 375 -37.61 -39.68 31.66
C SER A 375 -38.29 -38.60 30.82
N GLY A 376 -37.81 -38.35 29.59
CA GLY A 376 -38.31 -37.30 28.70
C GLY A 376 -38.00 -35.87 29.14
N ARG A 377 -37.37 -35.70 30.32
CA ARG A 377 -37.02 -34.41 30.93
C ARG A 377 -35.73 -33.86 30.35
N TYR A 378 -35.50 -32.56 30.53
CA TYR A 378 -34.28 -31.91 30.08
C TYR A 378 -33.22 -31.88 31.18
N SER A 379 -31.98 -32.14 30.80
CA SER A 379 -30.79 -31.82 31.59
C SER A 379 -30.15 -30.55 31.08
N TYR A 380 -29.53 -29.78 31.98
CA TYR A 380 -28.85 -28.52 31.67
C TYR A 380 -27.45 -28.49 32.28
N ARG A 381 -26.53 -27.80 31.61
CA ARG A 381 -25.22 -27.41 32.14
C ARG A 381 -24.76 -26.11 31.50
N ILE A 382 -23.74 -25.48 32.07
CA ILE A 382 -23.03 -24.37 31.39
C ILE A 382 -22.31 -24.97 30.18
N ALA A 383 -22.50 -24.37 29.00
CA ALA A 383 -21.92 -24.83 27.74
C ALA A 383 -20.38 -24.79 27.79
N LEU A 384 -19.83 -23.70 28.32
CA LEU A 384 -18.39 -23.51 28.50
C LEU A 384 -17.72 -24.70 29.21
N ASP A 385 -16.53 -25.06 28.73
CA ASP A 385 -15.72 -26.11 29.33
C ASP A 385 -15.24 -25.76 30.74
N ALA A 386 -15.14 -26.78 31.58
CA ALA A 386 -14.78 -26.63 32.99
C ALA A 386 -13.45 -25.89 33.19
N GLY A 387 -12.45 -26.12 32.33
CA GLY A 387 -11.15 -25.44 32.39
C GLY A 387 -11.19 -23.94 32.13
N ARG A 388 -12.30 -23.41 31.61
CA ARG A 388 -12.54 -21.99 31.37
C ARG A 388 -13.49 -21.37 32.39
N VAL A 389 -13.97 -22.15 33.36
CA VAL A 389 -14.81 -21.67 34.47
C VAL A 389 -13.92 -21.48 35.70
N GLN A 390 -14.04 -20.34 36.38
CA GLN A 390 -13.25 -20.02 37.57
C GLN A 390 -14.14 -19.45 38.65
N VAL A 391 -13.89 -19.81 39.91
CA VAL A 391 -14.64 -19.30 41.06
C VAL A 391 -13.66 -18.68 42.02
N PHE A 392 -13.76 -17.38 42.23
CA PHE A 392 -13.00 -16.65 43.22
C PHE A 392 -13.83 -16.54 44.49
N SER A 393 -13.47 -17.34 45.49
CA SER A 393 -14.03 -17.27 46.83
C SER A 393 -13.42 -16.08 47.59
N PRO A 394 -14.16 -15.51 48.56
CA PRO A 394 -13.69 -14.41 49.37
C PRO A 394 -12.46 -14.73 50.23
#